data_AF-A0A0C2GTJ0-F1
#
_entry.id   AF-A0A0C2GTJ0-F1
#
_cell.length_a   1.000
_cell.length_b   1.000
_cell.length_c   1.000
_cell.angle_alpha   90.00
_cell.angle_beta   90.00
_cell.angle_gamma   90.00
#
_symmetry.space_group_name_H-M   'P 1'
#
loop_
_entity.id
_entity.type
_entity.pdbx_description
1 polymer ?
#
loop_
_entity_poly.entity_id
_entity_poly.type
_entity_poly.pdbx_seq_one_letter_code
_entity_poly.pdbx_strand_id
1 'polypeptide(L)'
;MDGTALYEAVAAIYISQCVGLDLSLGQIILVSLTATLASIGAAGIPQAGIVTMIMVLIAIGLPSNLFILIFPVDFFLDRIRTTVNVHGDSIGAAVVGKLCEKYLKQGSAERNEQGYSMLSTHASPDPSKRISIGNHHYENSHML
;
A
#
# COMPACT_ATOMS: atom_id res chain seq x y z
N MET A 1 2.56 -8.98 -4.01
CA MET A 1 2.33 -9.61 -2.69
C MET A 1 3.26 -10.79 -2.56
N ASP A 2 4.46 -10.56 -2.03
CA ASP A 2 5.55 -11.56 -2.03
C ASP A 2 5.18 -12.81 -1.23
N GLY A 3 4.51 -12.64 -0.08
CA GLY A 3 4.02 -13.73 0.75
C GLY A 3 2.94 -14.58 0.07
N THR A 4 2.18 -14.03 -0.89
CA THR A 4 1.17 -14.78 -1.65
C THR A 4 1.81 -15.68 -2.68
N ALA A 5 2.75 -15.14 -3.47
CA ALA A 5 3.48 -15.93 -4.48
C ALA A 5 4.30 -17.05 -3.83
N LEU A 6 4.95 -16.77 -2.69
CA LEU A 6 5.71 -17.76 -1.94
C LEU A 6 4.80 -18.86 -1.37
N TYR A 7 3.65 -18.49 -0.80
CA TYR A 7 2.67 -19.45 -0.29
C TYR A 7 2.19 -20.41 -1.39
N GLU A 8 1.76 -19.87 -2.53
CA GLU A 8 1.24 -20.66 -3.64
C GLU A 8 2.28 -21.63 -4.23
N ALA A 9 3.53 -21.17 -4.35
CA ALA A 9 4.61 -22.02 -4.85
C ALA A 9 4.90 -23.19 -3.90
N VAL A 10 5.01 -22.93 -2.59
CA VAL A 10 5.28 -23.96 -1.59
C VAL A 10 4.09 -24.91 -1.46
N ALA A 11 2.86 -24.40 -1.47
CA ALA A 11 1.64 -25.19 -1.38
C ALA A 11 1.47 -26.11 -2.60
N ALA A 12 1.76 -25.64 -3.82
CA ALA A 12 1.71 -26.47 -5.02
C ALA A 12 2.70 -27.63 -4.98
N ILE A 13 3.94 -27.36 -4.51
CA ILE A 13 4.97 -28.38 -4.34
C ILE A 13 4.54 -29.39 -3.27
N TYR A 14 4.03 -28.93 -2.12
CA TYR A 14 3.54 -29.78 -1.04
C TYR A 14 2.40 -30.69 -1.51
N ILE A 15 1.39 -30.13 -2.18
CA ILE A 15 0.25 -30.90 -2.71
C ILE A 15 0.71 -31.96 -3.71
N SER A 16 1.64 -31.62 -4.62
CA SER A 16 2.20 -32.57 -5.58
C SER A 16 2.89 -33.75 -4.88
N GLN A 17 3.67 -33.48 -3.84
CA GLN A 17 4.34 -34.52 -3.04
C GLN A 17 3.33 -35.40 -2.28
N CYS A 18 2.26 -34.82 -1.73
CA CYS A 18 1.21 -35.58 -1.04
C CYS A 18 0.48 -36.58 -1.95
N VAL A 19 0.35 -36.27 -3.24
CA VAL A 19 -0.29 -37.17 -4.23
C VAL A 19 0.72 -38.08 -4.95
N GLY A 20 2.01 -38.04 -4.56
CA GLY A 20 3.06 -38.86 -5.15
C GLY A 20 3.45 -38.48 -6.57
N LEU A 21 3.25 -37.21 -6.96
CA LEU A 21 3.65 -36.68 -8.25
C LEU A 21 4.89 -35.80 -8.10
N ASP A 22 5.93 -36.10 -8.86
CA ASP A 22 7.12 -35.26 -8.93
C ASP A 22 6.95 -34.16 -9.97
N LEU A 23 7.18 -32.91 -9.56
CA LEU A 23 7.19 -31.78 -10.46
C LEU A 23 8.50 -31.73 -11.24
N SER A 24 8.39 -31.70 -12.56
CA SER A 24 9.53 -31.41 -13.43
C SER A 24 10.03 -29.99 -13.23
N LEU A 25 11.28 -29.73 -13.61
CA LEU A 25 11.87 -28.37 -13.55
C LEU A 25 11.02 -27.34 -14.31
N GLY A 26 10.44 -27.73 -15.45
CA GLY A 26 9.54 -26.87 -16.22
C GLY A 26 8.25 -26.52 -15.47
N GLN A 27 7.67 -27.47 -14.74
CA GLN A 27 6.50 -27.22 -13.89
C GLN A 27 6.83 -26.34 -12.69
N ILE A 28 8.01 -26.46 -12.09
CA ILE A 28 8.45 -25.58 -10.99
C ILE A 28 8.54 -24.13 -11.49
N ILE A 29 9.13 -23.91 -12.66
CA ILE A 29 9.18 -22.58 -13.30
C ILE A 29 7.76 -22.08 -13.60
N LEU A 30 6.90 -22.95 -14.13
CA LEU A 30 5.50 -22.62 -14.41
C LEU A 30 4.76 -22.19 -13.13
N VAL A 31 4.90 -22.93 -12.03
CA VAL A 31 4.32 -22.59 -10.72
C VAL A 31 4.80 -21.22 -10.25
N SER A 32 6.09 -20.94 -10.33
CA SER A 32 6.64 -19.64 -9.92
C SER A 32 6.04 -18.48 -10.73
N LEU A 33 5.94 -18.65 -12.05
CA LEU A 33 5.36 -17.65 -12.94
C LEU A 33 3.85 -17.46 -12.68
N THR A 34 3.09 -18.55 -12.59
CA THR A 34 1.65 -18.48 -12.39
C THR A 34 1.31 -17.96 -11.00
N ALA A 35 2.05 -18.33 -9.96
CA ALA A 35 1.89 -17.79 -8.61
C ALA A 35 2.18 -16.28 -8.56
N THR A 36 3.21 -15.83 -9.29
CA THR A 36 3.51 -14.39 -9.40
C THR A 36 2.36 -13.64 -10.07
N LEU A 37 1.87 -14.14 -11.21
CA LEU A 37 0.74 -13.54 -11.93
C LEU A 37 -0.56 -13.56 -11.10
N ALA A 38 -0.84 -14.67 -10.43
CA ALA A 38 -2.01 -14.81 -9.56
C ALA A 38 -1.95 -13.85 -8.38
N SER A 39 -0.76 -13.64 -7.77
CA SER A 39 -0.58 -12.70 -6.67
C SER A 39 -0.88 -11.24 -7.03
N ILE A 40 -0.73 -10.87 -8.31
CA ILE A 40 -1.09 -9.53 -8.82
C ILE A 40 -2.61 -9.44 -9.01
N GLY A 41 -3.23 -10.49 -9.55
CA GLY A 41 -4.69 -10.55 -9.78
C GLY A 41 -5.54 -10.68 -8.52
N ALA A 42 -4.93 -11.08 -7.39
CA ALA A 42 -5.62 -11.33 -6.12
C ALA A 42 -6.17 -10.08 -5.42
N ALA A 43 -5.71 -8.87 -5.77
CA ALA A 43 -5.97 -7.65 -5.02
C ALA A 43 -7.46 -7.25 -4.90
N GLY A 44 -8.33 -7.75 -5.79
CA GLY A 44 -9.76 -7.41 -5.81
C GLY A 44 -10.70 -8.44 -5.22
N ILE A 45 -10.21 -9.61 -4.77
CA ILE A 45 -11.06 -10.75 -4.41
C ILE A 45 -11.04 -10.98 -2.88
N PRO A 46 -12.19 -10.94 -2.20
CA PRO A 46 -12.28 -11.35 -0.79
C PRO A 46 -11.88 -12.83 -0.67
N GLN A 47 -10.97 -13.17 0.26
CA GLN A 47 -10.46 -14.54 0.43
C GLN A 47 -9.77 -15.11 -0.83
N ALA A 48 -8.98 -14.27 -1.52
CA ALA A 48 -8.31 -14.63 -2.77
C ALA A 48 -7.43 -15.90 -2.71
N GLY A 49 -6.89 -16.25 -1.53
CA GLY A 49 -5.89 -17.31 -1.39
C GLY A 49 -6.32 -18.70 -1.88
N ILE A 50 -7.59 -19.07 -1.74
CA ILE A 50 -8.10 -20.36 -2.25
C ILE A 50 -8.27 -20.30 -3.78
N VAL A 51 -8.77 -19.19 -4.31
CA VAL A 51 -9.01 -19.01 -5.74
C VAL A 51 -7.71 -19.04 -6.52
N THR A 52 -6.69 -18.34 -6.03
CA THR A 52 -5.37 -18.31 -6.68
C THR A 52 -4.65 -19.65 -6.56
N MET A 53 -4.79 -20.36 -5.43
CA MET A 53 -4.29 -21.73 -5.31
C MET A 53 -4.92 -22.67 -6.35
N ILE A 54 -6.23 -22.59 -6.56
CA ILE A 54 -6.92 -23.39 -7.59
C ILE A 54 -6.35 -23.09 -8.98
N MET A 55 -6.08 -21.82 -9.30
CA MET A 55 -5.47 -21.43 -10.57
C MET A 55 -4.07 -22.04 -10.76
N VAL A 56 -3.24 -22.03 -9.71
CA VAL A 56 -1.90 -22.62 -9.76
C VAL A 56 -1.97 -24.14 -9.95
N LEU A 57 -2.86 -24.85 -9.25
CA LEU A 57 -3.06 -26.30 -9.43
C LEU A 57 -3.49 -26.66 -10.86
N ILE A 58 -4.44 -25.90 -11.42
CA ILE A 58 -4.90 -26.09 -12.80
C ILE A 58 -3.76 -25.88 -13.79
N ALA A 59 -2.90 -24.88 -13.55
CA ALA A 59 -1.77 -24.57 -14.44
C ALA A 59 -0.77 -25.72 -14.57
N ILE A 60 -0.55 -26.50 -13.51
CA ILE A 60 0.32 -27.69 -13.55
C ILE A 60 -0.41 -29.01 -13.85
N GLY A 61 -1.72 -28.95 -14.12
CA GLY A 61 -2.55 -30.11 -14.46
C GLY A 61 -3.00 -30.94 -13.26
N LEU A 62 -2.94 -30.39 -12.05
CA LEU A 62 -3.44 -31.07 -10.85
C LEU A 62 -4.94 -30.82 -10.65
N PRO A 63 -5.69 -31.81 -10.13
CA PRO A 63 -7.08 -31.62 -9.77
C PRO A 63 -7.27 -30.48 -8.76
N SER A 64 -8.18 -29.55 -9.06
CA SER A 64 -8.39 -28.36 -8.23
C SER A 64 -8.84 -28.69 -6.82
N ASN A 65 -9.60 -29.78 -6.61
CA ASN A 65 -10.09 -30.23 -5.31
C ASN A 65 -8.96 -30.56 -4.30
N LEU A 66 -7.70 -30.67 -4.74
CA LEU A 66 -6.55 -30.89 -3.85
C LEU A 66 -6.24 -29.69 -2.94
N PHE A 67 -6.79 -28.50 -3.20
CA PHE A 67 -6.67 -27.36 -2.27
C PHE A 67 -7.18 -27.69 -0.85
N ILE A 68 -8.05 -28.70 -0.72
CA ILE A 68 -8.58 -29.16 0.58
C ILE A 68 -7.48 -29.62 1.54
N LEU A 69 -6.31 -30.04 1.03
CA LEU A 69 -5.17 -30.47 1.84
C LEU A 69 -4.55 -29.34 2.66
N ILE A 70 -4.67 -28.10 2.18
CA ILE A 70 -4.13 -26.90 2.85
C ILE A 70 -5.23 -26.05 3.51
N PHE A 71 -6.49 -26.28 3.15
CA PHE A 71 -7.64 -25.52 3.65
C PHE A 71 -7.70 -25.40 5.20
N PRO A 72 -7.44 -26.45 6.00
CA PRO A 72 -7.51 -26.33 7.46
C PRO A 72 -6.50 -25.37 8.08
N VAL A 73 -5.36 -25.15 7.42
CA VAL A 73 -4.28 -24.28 7.91
C VAL A 73 -4.29 -22.91 7.23
N ASP A 74 -5.06 -22.73 6.16
CA ASP A 74 -5.09 -21.51 5.35
C ASP A 74 -5.47 -20.27 6.18
N PHE A 75 -6.40 -20.39 7.15
CA PHE A 75 -6.78 -19.26 8.00
C PHE A 75 -5.61 -18.69 8.83
N PHE A 76 -4.66 -19.54 9.20
CA PHE A 76 -3.47 -19.15 9.96
C PHE A 76 -2.38 -18.62 9.03
N LEU A 77 -2.16 -19.32 7.92
CA LEU A 77 -1.17 -18.93 6.91
C LEU A 77 -1.54 -17.61 6.23
N ASP A 78 -2.83 -17.31 6.05
CA ASP A 78 -3.33 -16.05 5.51
C ASP A 78 -2.93 -14.84 6.36
N ARG A 79 -2.96 -14.99 7.70
CA ARG A 79 -2.52 -13.92 8.60
C ARG A 79 -1.02 -13.67 8.49
N ILE A 80 -0.22 -14.74 8.45
CA ILE A 80 1.24 -14.65 8.26
C ILE A 80 1.56 -13.99 6.92
N ARG A 81 0.90 -14.42 5.84
CA ARG A 81 1.03 -13.87 4.49
C ARG A 81 0.77 -12.37 4.48
N THR A 82 -0.30 -11.93 5.14
CA THR A 82 -0.64 -10.52 5.25
C THR A 82 0.44 -9.73 6.00
N THR A 83 0.96 -10.26 7.11
CA THR A 83 2.06 -9.63 7.86
C THR A 83 3.33 -9.50 7.02
N VAL A 84 3.73 -10.54 6.29
CA VAL A 84 4.93 -10.52 5.43
C VAL A 84 4.79 -9.49 4.31
N ASN A 85 3.61 -9.41 3.67
CA ASN A 85 3.37 -8.45 2.60
C ASN A 85 3.49 -7.00 3.12
N VAL A 86 2.84 -6.68 4.24
CA VAL A 86 2.91 -5.33 4.83
C VAL A 86 4.34 -4.99 5.28
N HIS A 87 5.08 -5.97 5.79
CA HIS A 87 6.48 -5.80 6.17
C HIS A 87 7.37 -5.50 4.95
N GLY A 88 7.19 -6.25 3.85
CA GLY A 88 7.87 -6.02 2.58
C GLY A 88 7.60 -4.63 2.02
N ASP A 89 6.33 -4.21 2.01
CA ASP A 89 5.94 -2.87 1.55
C ASP A 89 6.56 -1.76 2.42
N SER A 90 6.66 -1.98 3.74
CA SER A 90 7.30 -1.04 4.66
C SER A 90 8.80 -0.87 4.38
N ILE A 91 9.50 -1.98 4.10
CA ILE A 91 10.91 -1.94 3.69
C ILE A 91 11.03 -1.26 2.32
N GLY A 92 10.17 -1.59 1.38
CA GLY A 92 10.12 -0.96 0.06
C GLY A 92 9.96 0.54 0.15
N ALA A 93 9.04 1.02 0.98
CA ALA A 93 8.84 2.44 1.26
C ALA A 93 10.10 3.10 1.84
N ALA A 94 10.79 2.45 2.79
CA ALA A 94 12.03 2.96 3.36
C ALA A 94 13.17 3.05 2.33
N VAL A 95 13.32 2.04 1.47
CA VAL A 95 14.31 2.02 0.39
C VAL A 95 14.03 3.12 -0.64
N VAL A 96 12.78 3.23 -1.09
CA VAL A 96 12.36 4.30 -2.01
C VAL A 96 12.57 5.67 -1.39
N GLY A 97 12.22 5.85 -0.11
CA GLY A 97 12.45 7.11 0.61
C GLY A 97 13.93 7.51 0.62
N LYS A 98 14.84 6.55 0.83
CA LYS A 98 16.29 6.80 0.78
C LYS A 98 16.79 7.09 -0.64
N LEU A 99 16.33 6.33 -1.65
CA LEU A 99 16.72 6.55 -3.04
C LEU A 99 16.22 7.90 -3.57
N CYS A 100 15.03 8.32 -3.15
CA CYS A 100 14.39 9.55 -3.57
C CYS A 100 14.72 10.75 -2.68
N GLU A 101 15.61 10.63 -1.69
CA GLU A 101 15.88 11.67 -0.68
C GLU A 101 16.19 13.04 -1.31
N LYS A 102 16.98 13.07 -2.40
CA LYS A 102 17.31 14.31 -3.12
C LYS A 102 16.08 14.96 -3.78
N TYR A 103 15.24 14.16 -4.43
CA TYR A 103 14.01 14.62 -5.07
C TYR A 103 12.97 15.07 -4.04
N LEU A 104 12.90 14.40 -2.89
CA LEU A 104 12.05 14.79 -1.78
C LEU A 104 12.51 16.13 -1.19
N LYS A 105 13.81 16.33 -0.99
CA LYS A 105 14.37 17.62 -0.51
C LYS A 105 14.11 18.77 -1.48
N GLN A 106 14.26 18.55 -2.79
CA GLN A 106 13.92 19.55 -3.82
C GLN A 106 12.42 19.87 -3.82
N GLY A 107 11.56 18.84 -3.86
CA GLY A 107 10.11 19.02 -3.84
C GLY A 107 9.55 19.58 -2.51
N SER A 108 10.30 19.47 -1.40
CA SER A 108 9.99 20.14 -0.13
C SER A 108 10.41 21.62 -0.14
N ALA A 109 11.55 21.95 -0.75
CA ALA A 109 11.99 23.35 -0.89
C ALA A 109 11.03 24.14 -1.79
N GLU A 110 10.64 23.58 -2.94
CA GLU A 110 9.68 24.18 -3.87
C GLU A 110 8.29 24.37 -3.23
N ARG A 111 7.81 23.38 -2.44
CA ARG A 111 6.54 23.51 -1.69
C ARG A 111 6.59 24.57 -0.61
N ASN A 112 7.72 24.70 0.09
CA ASN A 112 7.89 25.72 1.12
C ASN A 112 7.92 27.13 0.50
N GLU A 113 8.60 27.31 -0.64
CA GLU A 113 8.62 28.58 -1.38
C GLU A 113 7.22 28.96 -1.91
N GLN A 114 6.47 28.00 -2.45
CA GLN A 114 5.08 28.23 -2.88
C GLN A 114 4.15 28.55 -1.70
N GLY A 115 4.33 27.87 -0.56
CA GLY A 115 3.59 28.17 0.68
C GLY A 115 3.88 29.58 1.20
N TYR A 116 5.13 30.02 1.19
CA TYR A 116 5.51 31.40 1.54
C TYR A 116 4.95 32.43 0.56
N SER A 117 4.95 32.14 -0.74
CA SER A 117 4.34 32.99 -1.77
C SER A 117 2.82 33.16 -1.55
N MET A 118 2.10 32.08 -1.24
CA MET A 118 0.67 32.14 -0.94
C MET A 118 0.35 32.86 0.38
N LEU A 119 1.14 32.68 1.45
CA LEU A 119 0.99 33.46 2.68
C LEU A 119 1.26 34.95 2.43
N SER A 120 2.32 35.29 1.68
CA SER A 120 2.69 36.68 1.40
C SER A 120 1.66 37.42 0.53
N THR A 121 0.94 36.69 -0.34
CA THR A 121 -0.13 37.25 -1.17
C THR A 121 -1.39 37.59 -0.35
N HIS A 122 -1.62 36.93 0.79
CA HIS A 122 -2.76 37.16 1.68
C HIS A 122 -2.41 37.94 2.96
N ALA A 123 -1.14 38.19 3.27
CA ALA A 123 -0.68 38.80 4.52
C ALA A 123 -0.54 40.34 4.51
N SER A 124 -1.16 41.05 3.56
CA SER A 124 -1.19 42.53 3.60
C SER A 124 -2.62 43.06 3.75
N PRO A 125 -3.14 43.21 4.99
CA PRO A 125 -4.16 44.20 5.23
C PRO A 125 -3.46 45.56 5.19
N ASP A 126 -3.65 46.27 4.08
CA ASP A 126 -3.17 47.63 3.87
C ASP A 126 -3.48 48.51 5.10
N PRO A 127 -2.45 49.00 5.83
CA PRO A 127 -2.63 49.80 7.03
C PRO A 127 -3.27 51.17 6.73
N SER A 128 -3.33 51.59 5.46
CA SER A 128 -3.92 52.87 5.07
C SER A 128 -5.46 52.89 5.10
N LYS A 129 -6.13 51.73 5.24
CA LYS A 129 -7.60 51.66 5.37
C LYS A 129 -8.13 51.70 6.80
N ARG A 130 -7.28 51.92 7.81
CA ARG A 130 -7.69 51.91 9.24
C ARG A 130 -7.91 53.31 9.85
N ILE A 131 -8.36 54.29 9.08
CA ILE A 131 -8.83 55.58 9.64
C ILE A 131 -10.03 56.10 8.84
N SER A 132 -11.24 55.81 9.32
CA SER A 132 -12.41 56.70 9.25
C SER A 132 -13.57 56.05 10.03
N ILE A 133 -13.54 56.18 11.35
CA ILE A 133 -14.76 56.06 12.16
C ILE A 133 -14.86 57.36 12.96
N GLY A 134 -15.99 58.03 12.78
CA GLY A 134 -16.21 59.44 13.00
C GLY A 134 -15.96 59.95 14.41
N ASN A 135 -15.56 61.22 14.45
CA ASN A 135 -15.71 62.12 15.58
C ASN A 135 -17.12 61.99 16.20
N HIS A 136 -17.20 61.47 17.42
CA HIS A 136 -18.30 61.78 18.31
C HIS A 136 -17.80 62.72 19.41
N HIS A 137 -18.45 63.88 19.44
CA HIS A 137 -18.42 64.98 20.39
C HIS A 137 -17.93 64.64 21.81
N TYR A 138 -16.94 65.43 22.25
CA TYR A 138 -16.74 65.78 23.65
C TYR A 138 -17.71 66.90 24.04
N GLU A 139 -18.45 66.69 25.12
CA GLU A 139 -18.91 67.68 26.11
C GLU A 139 -19.75 66.89 27.13
N ASN A 140 -19.67 67.02 28.45
CA ASN A 140 -18.86 67.83 29.34
C ASN A 140 -19.05 67.17 30.72
N SER A 141 -17.98 66.96 31.48
CA SER A 141 -18.08 66.64 32.90
C SER A 141 -17.91 67.95 33.65
N HIS A 142 -18.92 68.41 34.40
CA HIS A 142 -18.78 68.99 35.74
C HIS A 142 -20.10 69.54 36.29
N MET A 143 -20.34 69.21 37.57
CA MET A 143 -20.99 70.02 38.61
C MET A 143 -22.48 69.77 38.89
N LEU A 144 -22.69 69.09 40.05
CA LEU A 144 -23.91 68.89 40.87
C LEU A 144 -24.89 67.80 40.45
#